data_AF-A0A9L0RSF0-F1
#
_entry.id   AF-A0A9L0RSF0-F1
#
_cell.length_a   1.000
_cell.length_b   1.000
_cell.length_c   1.000
_cell.angle_alpha   90.00
_cell.angle_beta   90.00
_cell.angle_gamma   90.00
#
_symmetry.space_group_name_H-M   'P 1'
#
loop_
_entity.id
_entity.type
_entity.pdbx_description
1 polymer ?
#
loop_
_entity_poly.entity_id
_entity_poly.type
_entity_poly.pdbx_seq_one_letter_code
_entity_poly.pdbx_strand_id
1 'polypeptide(L)'
;MDGIQNTDPPGRGGRCPTLRRLVPIGFGAEAWTLLILSGPLFLFQVLTFMIYIVSSVFCGHLGKVELASVTLSVAFINVCGVSIGSGLSMACDTLMSQSFGSPNKKHVGVILQRGVLVLLLCCFPCWALFLNTQQILLLFRQDPDVSRLTHEYVLIFVPALPASFLYGLLAKYLQNQGIIWPQVLSGVVGNCINCLANYVLVSLLSLGVRGSAYANTISQFVQAIFLFLYIVQKKLHLETWAGWSSRCLQDWGPFLSLAVPSMLMICLEWWAYEIGSFLMGLLSVLDLSAQAVIYEVATVIYMIPMGLSMAVCVRVGTALGAADTVQAKRSAISGVLCTVGAWLVVGILLSVVKNKLGHIFTNDEEVIALVNEVLPIYIVFHLFEAICNQNVITRVLISEREARSQRRCGDRSRGWSDPTAPWGPRAKECRQPPEAGKVCLWRNPERKRQAGLRSRRECDHELHRRPPAGHRSDLCGRNENHGPLAGHAGLCPPGSCCFHCLHCPHELEAGCRGGSETRRAAAAER
;
A
#
# COMPACT_ATOMS: atom_id res chain seq x y z
N MET A 1 7.54 -38.40 -12.37
CA MET A 1 7.78 -38.57 -13.81
C MET A 1 8.49 -37.33 -14.30
N ASP A 2 9.80 -37.53 -14.49
CA ASP A 2 10.79 -36.86 -15.33
C ASP A 2 11.00 -35.34 -15.28
N GLY A 3 12.26 -35.01 -15.00
CA GLY A 3 12.78 -33.65 -14.84
C GLY A 3 12.89 -32.91 -16.16
N ILE A 4 12.55 -31.63 -16.10
CA ILE A 4 12.76 -30.67 -17.18
C ILE A 4 14.25 -30.33 -17.20
N GLN A 5 14.99 -30.98 -18.09
CA GLN A 5 16.35 -30.57 -18.47
C GLN A 5 16.29 -29.18 -19.11
N ASN A 6 17.05 -28.24 -18.55
CA ASN A 6 17.34 -26.96 -19.17
C ASN A 6 18.20 -27.19 -20.42
N THR A 7 17.58 -27.18 -21.59
CA THR A 7 18.29 -27.05 -22.87
C THR A 7 18.39 -25.57 -23.22
N ASP A 8 19.59 -25.00 -23.08
CA ASP A 8 19.94 -23.71 -23.68
C ASP A 8 19.88 -23.82 -25.22
N PRO A 9 19.18 -22.92 -25.93
CA PRO A 9 19.24 -22.90 -27.38
C PRO A 9 20.53 -22.22 -27.87
N PRO A 10 21.16 -22.74 -28.94
CA PRO A 10 22.38 -22.17 -29.50
C PRO A 10 22.08 -20.88 -30.28
N GLY A 11 23.10 -20.03 -30.36
CA GLY A 11 23.01 -18.61 -30.70
C GLY A 11 22.24 -18.25 -31.98
N ARG A 12 21.47 -17.17 -31.86
CA ARG A 12 21.05 -16.32 -32.99
C ARG A 12 21.30 -14.85 -32.67
N GLY A 13 22.20 -14.25 -33.44
CA GLY A 13 22.09 -12.90 -34.01
C GLY A 13 21.91 -11.70 -33.08
N GLY A 14 23.01 -10.99 -32.82
CA GLY A 14 23.07 -9.52 -32.86
C GLY A 14 22.00 -8.72 -32.12
N ARG A 15 21.88 -8.86 -30.79
CA ARG A 15 21.20 -7.84 -29.96
C ARG A 15 22.19 -7.14 -29.03
N CYS A 16 22.11 -5.83 -29.02
CA CYS A 16 22.98 -4.91 -28.28
C CYS A 16 23.11 -5.34 -26.80
N PRO A 17 24.33 -5.47 -26.24
CA PRO A 17 24.57 -6.03 -24.89
C PRO A 17 23.86 -5.26 -23.76
N THR A 18 23.53 -3.98 -23.99
CA THR A 18 22.77 -3.12 -23.07
C THR A 18 21.32 -3.57 -22.90
N LEU A 19 20.67 -4.06 -23.97
CA LEU A 19 19.28 -4.54 -23.93
C LEU A 19 19.15 -5.85 -23.13
N ARG A 20 20.20 -6.68 -23.13
CA ARG A 20 20.28 -7.94 -22.38
C ARG A 20 20.45 -7.72 -20.87
N ARG A 21 20.90 -6.53 -20.45
CA ARG A 21 20.92 -6.13 -19.03
C ARG A 21 19.57 -5.63 -18.52
N LEU A 22 18.72 -5.08 -19.39
CA LEU A 22 17.43 -4.50 -19.01
C LEU A 22 16.33 -5.56 -18.86
N VAL A 23 16.33 -6.58 -19.73
CA VAL A 23 15.32 -7.63 -19.74
C VAL A 23 15.77 -8.80 -18.85
N PRO A 24 15.05 -9.11 -17.76
CA PRO A 24 15.45 -10.20 -16.87
C PRO A 24 15.33 -11.57 -17.56
N ILE A 25 16.15 -12.52 -17.13
CA ILE A 25 16.11 -13.90 -17.62
C ILE A 25 14.74 -14.52 -17.26
N GLY A 26 14.03 -15.04 -18.26
CA GLY A 26 12.66 -15.55 -18.09
C GLY A 26 11.56 -14.47 -18.13
N PHE A 27 11.86 -13.27 -18.64
CA PHE A 27 10.88 -12.19 -18.82
C PHE A 27 9.60 -12.63 -19.52
N GLY A 28 9.69 -13.41 -20.60
CA GLY A 28 8.50 -13.84 -21.38
C GLY A 28 7.50 -14.63 -20.54
N ALA A 29 7.99 -15.59 -19.74
CA ALA A 29 7.13 -16.38 -18.85
C ALA A 29 6.55 -15.53 -17.71
N GLU A 30 7.34 -14.60 -17.16
CA GLU A 30 6.85 -13.70 -16.13
C GLU A 30 5.79 -12.73 -16.67
N ALA A 31 6.05 -12.12 -17.82
CA ALA A 31 5.12 -11.22 -18.51
C ALA A 31 3.80 -11.93 -18.84
N TRP A 32 3.86 -13.17 -19.32
CA TRP A 32 2.67 -13.98 -19.56
C TRP A 32 1.86 -14.23 -18.29
N THR A 33 2.54 -14.56 -17.19
CA THR A 33 1.90 -14.75 -15.88
C THR A 33 1.23 -13.45 -15.40
N LEU A 34 1.92 -12.32 -15.55
CA LEU A 34 1.40 -11.00 -15.19
C LEU A 34 0.16 -10.63 -16.01
N LEU A 35 0.18 -10.88 -17.32
CA LEU A 35 -0.94 -10.60 -18.22
C LEU A 35 -2.17 -11.47 -17.93
N ILE A 36 -1.96 -12.77 -17.65
CA ILE A 36 -3.04 -13.67 -17.23
C ILE A 36 -3.68 -13.18 -15.92
N LEU A 37 -2.88 -12.69 -14.99
CA LEU A 37 -3.36 -12.20 -13.70
C LEU A 37 -4.03 -10.82 -13.83
N SER A 38 -3.50 -9.94 -14.67
CA SER A 38 -3.99 -8.57 -14.84
C SER A 38 -5.30 -8.49 -15.61
N GLY A 39 -5.56 -9.39 -16.57
CA GLY A 39 -6.79 -9.36 -17.38
C GLY A 39 -8.08 -9.45 -16.54
N PRO A 40 -8.24 -10.48 -15.69
CA PRO A 40 -9.39 -10.58 -14.78
C PRO A 40 -9.44 -9.44 -13.76
N LEU A 41 -8.29 -8.92 -13.32
CA LEU A 41 -8.24 -7.78 -12.39
C LEU A 41 -8.70 -6.47 -13.03
N PHE A 42 -8.34 -6.23 -14.29
CA PHE A 42 -8.87 -5.14 -15.08
C PHE A 42 -10.40 -5.25 -15.18
N LEU A 43 -10.91 -6.44 -15.55
CA LEU A 43 -12.34 -6.66 -15.66
C LEU A 43 -13.08 -6.45 -14.33
N PHE A 44 -12.50 -6.90 -13.22
CA PHE A 44 -13.02 -6.64 -11.88
C PHE A 44 -13.13 -5.14 -11.58
N GLN A 45 -12.13 -4.34 -11.94
CA GLN A 45 -12.19 -2.89 -11.73
C GLN A 45 -13.25 -2.23 -12.60
N VAL A 46 -13.32 -2.59 -13.89
CA VAL A 46 -14.38 -2.09 -14.80
C VAL A 46 -15.78 -2.40 -14.24
N LEU A 47 -16.01 -3.63 -13.77
CA LEU A 47 -17.29 -4.01 -13.16
C LEU A 47 -17.60 -3.23 -11.88
N THR A 48 -16.59 -2.87 -11.10
CA THR A 48 -16.78 -2.05 -9.90
C THR A 48 -17.25 -0.63 -10.26
N PHE A 49 -16.71 -0.03 -11.32
CA PHE A 49 -17.14 1.27 -11.81
C PHE A 49 -18.50 1.24 -12.51
N MET A 50 -18.82 0.14 -13.19
CA MET A 50 -20.04 0.01 -13.98
C MET A 50 -21.34 0.19 -13.16
N ILE A 51 -21.33 -0.15 -11.87
CA ILE A 51 -22.48 0.04 -10.96
C ILE A 51 -22.88 1.53 -10.87
N TYR A 52 -21.89 2.43 -10.84
CA TYR A 52 -22.14 3.86 -10.78
C TYR A 52 -22.68 4.37 -12.12
N ILE A 53 -22.11 3.92 -13.23
CA ILE A 53 -22.57 4.28 -14.58
C ILE A 53 -24.03 3.89 -14.77
N VAL A 54 -24.41 2.66 -14.43
CA VAL A 54 -25.80 2.20 -14.52
C VAL A 54 -26.73 3.08 -13.69
N SER A 55 -26.35 3.37 -12.44
CA SER A 55 -27.15 4.20 -11.53
C SER A 55 -27.33 5.64 -12.06
N SER A 56 -26.30 6.22 -12.68
CA SER A 56 -26.35 7.53 -13.32
C SER A 56 -27.23 7.53 -14.57
N VAL A 57 -27.18 6.48 -15.40
CA VAL A 57 -28.03 6.37 -16.60
C VAL A 57 -29.51 6.38 -16.23
N PHE A 58 -29.93 5.62 -15.22
CA PHE A 58 -31.34 5.62 -14.79
C PHE A 58 -31.77 6.98 -14.25
N CYS A 59 -30.92 7.65 -13.46
CA CYS A 59 -31.26 8.96 -12.89
C CYS A 59 -31.19 10.09 -13.91
N GLY A 60 -30.36 9.95 -14.95
CA GLY A 60 -30.30 10.86 -16.09
C GLY A 60 -31.62 11.00 -16.84
N HIS A 61 -32.44 9.94 -16.85
CA HIS A 61 -33.78 9.97 -17.47
C HIS A 61 -34.85 10.62 -16.59
N LEU A 62 -34.59 10.85 -15.29
CA LEU A 62 -35.54 11.52 -14.40
C LEU A 62 -35.51 13.04 -14.54
N GLY A 63 -34.31 13.60 -14.73
CA GLY A 63 -34.14 15.04 -14.86
C GLY A 63 -32.70 15.48 -14.58
N LYS A 64 -32.45 16.77 -14.83
CA LYS A 64 -31.12 17.38 -14.66
C LYS A 64 -30.71 17.47 -13.20
N VAL A 65 -31.65 17.77 -12.30
CA VAL A 65 -31.40 17.94 -10.87
C VAL A 65 -31.06 16.58 -10.24
N GLU A 66 -31.79 15.53 -10.63
CA GLU A 66 -31.61 14.16 -10.17
C GLU A 66 -30.24 13.60 -10.60
N LEU A 67 -29.88 13.81 -11.88
CA LEU A 67 -28.56 13.42 -12.38
C LEU A 67 -27.44 14.14 -11.64
N ALA A 68 -27.53 15.47 -11.51
CA ALA A 68 -26.55 16.26 -10.79
C ALA A 68 -26.39 15.79 -9.34
N SER A 69 -27.51 15.49 -8.67
CA SER A 69 -27.52 15.00 -7.29
C SER A 69 -26.84 13.63 -7.16
N VAL A 70 -27.10 12.70 -8.08
CA VAL A 70 -26.47 11.36 -8.05
C VAL A 70 -24.98 11.45 -8.33
N THR A 71 -24.57 12.22 -9.34
CA THR A 71 -23.14 12.44 -9.63
C THR A 71 -22.43 13.04 -8.43
N LEU A 72 -23.01 14.06 -7.80
CA LEU A 72 -22.45 14.69 -6.60
C LEU A 72 -22.41 13.72 -5.41
N SER A 73 -23.42 12.86 -5.27
CA SER A 73 -23.46 11.81 -4.23
C SER A 73 -22.33 10.81 -4.39
N VAL A 74 -22.12 10.32 -5.62
CA VAL A 74 -21.06 9.36 -5.94
C VAL A 74 -19.69 9.99 -5.68
N ALA A 75 -19.47 11.23 -6.13
CA ALA A 75 -18.24 11.96 -5.85
C ALA A 75 -18.00 12.13 -4.34
N PHE A 76 -19.02 12.53 -3.57
CA PHE A 76 -18.92 12.70 -2.12
C PHE A 76 -18.62 11.37 -1.40
N ILE A 77 -19.30 10.29 -1.77
CA ILE A 77 -19.05 8.94 -1.24
C ILE A 77 -17.62 8.47 -1.57
N ASN A 78 -17.15 8.78 -2.77
CA ASN A 78 -15.82 8.40 -3.22
C ASN A 78 -14.72 9.13 -2.44
N VAL A 79 -14.84 10.45 -2.32
CA VAL A 79 -13.89 11.34 -1.62
C VAL A 79 -13.87 11.05 -0.11
N CYS A 80 -15.05 10.97 0.52
CA CYS A 80 -15.15 10.91 1.98
C CYS A 80 -15.25 9.48 2.54
N GLY A 81 -15.29 8.45 1.70
CA GLY A 81 -15.47 7.06 2.15
C GLY A 81 -14.64 6.04 1.35
N VAL A 82 -14.98 5.81 0.09
CA VAL A 82 -14.42 4.69 -0.69
C VAL A 82 -12.91 4.82 -0.91
N SER A 83 -12.39 6.03 -1.18
CA SER A 83 -10.94 6.28 -1.30
C SER A 83 -10.18 5.92 -0.02
N ILE A 84 -10.72 6.32 1.14
CA ILE A 84 -10.14 6.07 2.46
C ILE A 84 -10.05 4.57 2.72
N GLY A 85 -11.14 3.83 2.51
CA GLY A 85 -11.15 2.37 2.68
C GLY A 85 -10.24 1.64 1.69
N SER A 86 -10.22 2.09 0.43
CA SER A 86 -9.35 1.55 -0.62
C SER A 86 -7.87 1.73 -0.27
N GLY A 87 -7.50 2.92 0.19
CA GLY A 87 -6.13 3.23 0.56
C GLY A 87 -5.68 2.56 1.86
N LEU A 88 -6.52 2.48 2.89
CA LEU A 88 -6.23 1.71 4.11
C LEU A 88 -6.05 0.21 3.82
N SER A 89 -6.90 -0.35 2.95
CA SER A 89 -6.83 -1.75 2.56
C SER A 89 -5.64 -2.07 1.65
N MET A 90 -4.98 -1.09 1.03
CA MET A 90 -3.78 -1.30 0.22
C MET A 90 -2.61 -1.87 1.03
N ALA A 91 -2.50 -1.55 2.33
CA ALA A 91 -1.53 -2.21 3.22
C ALA A 91 -1.76 -3.72 3.34
N CYS A 92 -3.02 -4.18 3.19
CA CYS A 92 -3.34 -5.61 3.19
C CYS A 92 -2.74 -6.31 1.96
N ASP A 93 -2.64 -5.66 0.80
CA ASP A 93 -1.99 -6.27 -0.36
C ASP A 93 -0.54 -6.64 -0.06
N THR A 94 0.18 -5.73 0.59
CA THR A 94 1.57 -5.95 1.00
C THR A 94 1.69 -7.05 2.05
N LEU A 95 0.89 -6.98 3.11
CA LEU A 95 1.02 -7.89 4.24
C LEU A 95 0.50 -9.30 3.91
N MET A 96 -0.61 -9.41 3.19
CA MET A 96 -1.22 -10.69 2.83
C MET A 96 -0.38 -11.44 1.79
N SER A 97 0.07 -10.78 0.70
CA SER A 97 0.90 -11.44 -0.32
C SER A 97 2.23 -11.96 0.26
N GLN A 98 2.92 -11.16 1.09
CA GLN A 98 4.14 -11.60 1.76
C GLN A 98 3.89 -12.72 2.76
N SER A 99 2.77 -12.70 3.48
CA SER A 99 2.43 -13.77 4.43
C SER A 99 2.04 -15.06 3.70
N PHE A 100 1.35 -14.95 2.56
CA PHE A 100 0.96 -16.09 1.72
C PHE A 100 2.16 -16.77 1.08
N GLY A 101 3.17 -16.01 0.64
CA GLY A 101 4.43 -16.55 0.14
C GLY A 101 5.31 -17.18 1.23
N SER A 102 5.06 -16.86 2.51
CA SER A 102 5.81 -17.42 3.63
C SER A 102 5.29 -18.81 4.05
N PRO A 103 6.08 -19.60 4.81
CA PRO A 103 5.61 -20.87 5.36
C PRO A 103 4.38 -20.74 6.28
N ASN A 104 4.15 -19.56 6.89
CA ASN A 104 3.04 -19.31 7.81
C ASN A 104 1.84 -18.66 7.11
N LYS A 105 1.21 -19.42 6.19
CA LYS A 105 0.04 -18.96 5.44
C LYS A 105 -1.16 -18.56 6.33
N LYS A 106 -1.31 -19.16 7.51
CA LYS A 106 -2.37 -18.84 8.47
C LYS A 106 -2.31 -17.41 9.01
N HIS A 107 -1.16 -16.76 8.91
CA HIS A 107 -1.03 -15.36 9.30
C HIS A 107 -1.84 -14.41 8.38
N VAL A 108 -2.12 -14.81 7.14
CA VAL A 108 -3.00 -14.05 6.22
C VAL A 108 -4.36 -13.80 6.86
N GLY A 109 -4.95 -14.80 7.52
CA GLY A 109 -6.23 -14.68 8.21
C GLY A 109 -6.20 -13.74 9.42
N VAL A 110 -5.05 -13.58 10.08
CA VAL A 110 -4.88 -12.61 11.18
C VAL A 110 -4.83 -11.19 10.63
N ILE A 111 -4.13 -10.98 9.51
CA ILE A 111 -4.08 -9.70 8.81
C ILE A 111 -5.47 -9.32 8.29
N LEU A 112 -6.22 -10.29 7.73
CA LEU A 112 -7.61 -10.09 7.31
C LEU A 112 -8.48 -9.59 8.46
N GLN A 113 -8.45 -10.27 9.60
CA GLN A 113 -9.21 -9.86 10.79
C GLN A 113 -8.84 -8.45 11.27
N ARG A 114 -7.54 -8.13 11.28
CA ARG A 114 -7.06 -6.79 11.66
C ARG A 114 -7.55 -5.73 10.67
N GLY A 115 -7.48 -6.02 9.37
CA GLY A 115 -8.02 -5.16 8.32
C GLY A 115 -9.51 -4.90 8.48
N VAL A 116 -10.31 -5.95 8.80
CA VAL A 116 -11.74 -5.81 9.10
C VAL A 116 -11.96 -4.81 10.24
N LEU A 117 -11.26 -4.98 11.37
CA LEU A 117 -11.42 -4.10 12.52
C LEU A 117 -11.02 -2.65 12.20
N VAL A 118 -9.88 -2.45 11.55
CA VAL A 118 -9.41 -1.10 11.17
C VAL A 118 -10.38 -0.41 10.21
N LEU A 119 -10.86 -1.12 9.19
CA LEU A 119 -11.80 -0.56 8.22
C LEU A 119 -13.16 -0.24 8.86
N LEU A 120 -13.70 -1.13 9.71
CA LEU A 120 -14.95 -0.88 10.42
C LEU A 120 -14.84 0.31 11.39
N LEU A 121 -13.71 0.46 12.08
CA LEU A 121 -13.45 1.64 12.90
C LEU A 121 -13.35 2.92 12.06
N CYS A 122 -12.78 2.83 10.85
CA CYS A 122 -12.70 3.95 9.93
C CYS A 122 -14.07 4.36 9.36
N CYS A 123 -15.09 3.49 9.40
CA CYS A 123 -16.45 3.89 9.02
C CYS A 123 -17.01 5.00 9.92
N PHE A 124 -16.64 5.08 11.21
CA PHE A 124 -17.16 6.11 12.12
C PHE A 124 -16.84 7.55 11.68
N PRO A 125 -15.58 7.94 11.40
CA PRO A 125 -15.30 9.29 10.88
C PRO A 125 -15.91 9.53 9.49
N CYS A 126 -15.98 8.52 8.62
CA CYS A 126 -16.64 8.65 7.32
C CYS A 126 -18.15 8.92 7.47
N TRP A 127 -18.81 8.23 8.39
CA TRP A 127 -20.21 8.44 8.71
C TRP A 127 -20.47 9.84 9.28
N ALA A 128 -19.56 10.37 10.11
CA ALA A 128 -19.69 11.75 10.58
C ALA A 128 -19.75 12.75 9.41
N LEU A 129 -18.99 12.53 8.33
CA LEU A 129 -19.06 13.34 7.12
C LEU A 129 -20.37 13.10 6.34
N PHE A 130 -20.79 11.84 6.17
CA PHE A 130 -22.00 11.46 5.43
C PHE A 130 -23.28 12.01 6.07
N LEU A 131 -23.35 12.03 7.42
CA LEU A 131 -24.48 12.59 8.15
C LEU A 131 -24.59 14.13 7.97
N ASN A 132 -23.48 14.80 7.65
CA ASN A 132 -23.41 16.24 7.48
C ASN A 132 -23.33 16.68 6.00
N THR A 133 -23.56 15.78 5.04
CA THR A 133 -23.40 16.06 3.60
C THR A 133 -24.16 17.32 3.17
N GLN A 134 -25.44 17.49 3.53
CA GLN A 134 -26.20 18.67 3.11
C GLN A 134 -25.55 19.99 3.57
N GLN A 135 -25.13 20.06 4.84
CA GLN A 135 -24.54 21.27 5.40
C GLN A 135 -23.18 21.57 4.75
N ILE A 136 -22.39 20.53 4.49
CA ILE A 136 -21.10 20.66 3.79
C ILE A 136 -21.32 21.18 2.37
N LEU A 137 -22.29 20.65 1.62
CA LEU A 137 -22.57 21.09 0.25
C LEU A 137 -23.09 22.52 0.19
N LEU A 138 -23.98 22.91 1.13
CA LEU A 138 -24.45 24.29 1.24
C LEU A 138 -23.31 25.26 1.60
N LEU A 139 -22.34 24.83 2.43
CA LEU A 139 -21.13 25.62 2.72
C LEU A 139 -20.30 25.87 1.46
N PHE A 140 -20.23 24.89 0.56
CA PHE A 140 -19.62 25.03 -0.77
C PHE A 140 -20.52 25.75 -1.79
N ARG A 141 -21.62 26.37 -1.33
CA ARG A 141 -22.60 27.12 -2.16
C ARG A 141 -23.23 26.30 -3.28
N GLN A 142 -23.42 25.00 -3.06
CA GLN A 142 -24.22 24.16 -3.95
C GLN A 142 -25.70 24.52 -3.88
N ASP A 143 -26.43 24.22 -4.95
CA ASP A 143 -27.86 24.43 -5.02
C ASP A 143 -28.59 23.66 -3.89
N PRO A 144 -29.58 24.26 -3.20
CA PRO A 144 -30.26 23.63 -2.08
C PRO A 144 -31.00 22.34 -2.44
N ASP A 145 -31.60 22.24 -3.62
CA ASP A 145 -32.35 21.06 -4.06
C ASP A 145 -31.39 19.92 -4.40
N VAL A 146 -30.31 20.22 -5.12
CA VAL A 146 -29.23 19.24 -5.40
C VAL A 146 -28.60 18.77 -4.09
N SER A 147 -28.33 19.68 -3.15
CA SER A 147 -27.72 19.35 -1.85
C SER A 147 -28.63 18.45 -1.01
N ARG A 148 -29.95 18.69 -1.03
CA ARG A 148 -30.94 17.87 -0.33
C ARG A 148 -31.02 16.46 -0.89
N LEU A 149 -31.16 16.32 -2.21
CA LEU A 149 -31.23 14.99 -2.86
C LEU A 149 -29.92 14.22 -2.72
N THR A 150 -28.78 14.92 -2.81
CA THR A 150 -27.46 14.33 -2.56
C THR A 150 -27.36 13.78 -1.14
N HIS A 151 -27.79 14.56 -0.15
CA HIS A 151 -27.80 14.12 1.23
C HIS A 151 -28.70 12.89 1.45
N GLU A 152 -29.91 12.87 0.86
CA GLU A 152 -30.80 11.71 0.94
C GLU A 152 -30.16 10.45 0.34
N TYR A 153 -29.50 10.56 -0.81
CA TYR A 153 -28.77 9.44 -1.42
C TYR A 153 -27.64 8.93 -0.51
N VAL A 154 -26.82 9.85 0.01
CA VAL A 154 -25.68 9.51 0.88
C VAL A 154 -26.16 8.87 2.19
N LEU A 155 -27.25 9.36 2.79
CA LEU A 155 -27.86 8.74 3.98
C LEU A 155 -28.31 7.30 3.73
N ILE A 156 -28.90 7.01 2.57
CA ILE A 156 -29.27 5.64 2.18
C ILE A 156 -28.03 4.75 2.02
N PHE A 157 -26.91 5.32 1.57
CA PHE A 157 -25.64 4.62 1.39
C PHE A 157 -24.85 4.39 2.69
N VAL A 158 -25.13 5.11 3.79
CA VAL A 158 -24.46 4.94 5.10
C VAL A 158 -24.25 3.47 5.51
N PRO A 159 -25.29 2.60 5.52
CA PRO A 159 -25.11 1.18 5.86
C PRO A 159 -24.34 0.38 4.81
N ALA A 160 -24.26 0.85 3.57
CA ALA A 160 -23.50 0.21 2.49
C ALA A 160 -21.98 0.40 2.64
N LEU A 161 -21.53 1.44 3.34
CA LEU A 161 -20.11 1.76 3.47
C LEU A 161 -19.30 0.61 4.13
N PRO A 162 -19.70 0.05 5.29
CA PRO A 162 -19.04 -1.15 5.82
C PRO A 162 -19.05 -2.34 4.85
N ALA A 163 -20.17 -2.57 4.14
CA ALA A 163 -20.27 -3.66 3.18
C ALA A 163 -19.28 -3.48 2.01
N SER A 164 -19.14 -2.26 1.51
CA SER A 164 -18.17 -1.89 0.48
C SER A 164 -16.73 -2.12 0.95
N PHE A 165 -16.39 -1.72 2.17
CA PHE A 165 -15.06 -1.94 2.76
C PHE A 165 -14.75 -3.42 2.94
N LEU A 166 -15.72 -4.20 3.45
CA LEU A 166 -15.58 -5.64 3.61
C LEU A 166 -15.44 -6.34 2.25
N TYR A 167 -16.23 -5.94 1.25
CA TYR A 167 -16.12 -6.46 -0.11
C TYR A 167 -14.71 -6.22 -0.68
N GLY A 168 -14.21 -4.98 -0.63
CA GLY A 168 -12.88 -4.63 -1.10
C GLY A 168 -11.78 -5.43 -0.38
N LEU A 169 -11.92 -5.63 0.93
CA LEU A 169 -10.96 -6.42 1.70
C LEU A 169 -11.00 -7.92 1.37
N LEU A 170 -12.19 -8.50 1.18
CA LEU A 170 -12.36 -9.89 0.75
C LEU A 170 -11.83 -10.12 -0.68
N ALA A 171 -12.03 -9.15 -1.58
CA ALA A 171 -11.49 -9.17 -2.92
C ALA A 171 -9.96 -9.19 -2.90
N LYS A 172 -9.34 -8.35 -2.07
CA LYS A 172 -7.89 -8.34 -1.84
C LYS A 172 -7.41 -9.64 -1.21
N TYR A 173 -8.14 -10.20 -0.24
CA TYR A 173 -7.78 -11.47 0.37
C TYR A 173 -7.65 -12.60 -0.64
N LEU A 174 -8.59 -12.71 -1.60
CA LEU A 174 -8.51 -13.70 -2.67
C LEU A 174 -7.42 -13.38 -3.70
N GLN A 175 -7.33 -12.11 -4.10
CA GLN A 175 -6.37 -11.64 -5.09
C GLN A 175 -4.92 -11.90 -4.66
N ASN A 176 -4.58 -11.66 -3.39
CA ASN A 176 -3.26 -11.89 -2.84
C ASN A 176 -2.89 -13.38 -2.69
N GLN A 177 -3.85 -14.27 -2.93
CA GLN A 177 -3.64 -15.73 -3.05
C GLN A 177 -3.57 -16.19 -4.52
N GLY A 178 -3.69 -15.27 -5.49
CA GLY A 178 -3.73 -15.57 -6.92
C GLY A 178 -5.12 -16.03 -7.42
N ILE A 179 -6.17 -15.88 -6.61
CA ILE A 179 -7.54 -16.28 -6.94
C ILE A 179 -8.33 -15.03 -7.31
N ILE A 180 -8.73 -14.86 -8.59
CA ILE A 180 -9.31 -13.59 -9.09
C ILE A 180 -10.71 -13.73 -9.72
N TRP A 181 -11.01 -14.86 -10.35
CA TRP A 181 -12.30 -15.08 -10.99
C TRP A 181 -13.53 -14.88 -10.08
N PRO A 182 -13.49 -15.22 -8.77
CA PRO A 182 -14.61 -14.95 -7.88
C PRO A 182 -14.98 -13.46 -7.78
N GLN A 183 -13.98 -12.56 -7.82
CA GLN A 183 -14.17 -11.12 -7.80
C GLN A 183 -14.84 -10.61 -9.09
N VAL A 184 -14.46 -11.18 -10.24
CA VAL A 184 -15.12 -10.88 -11.52
C VAL A 184 -16.58 -11.34 -11.47
N LEU A 185 -16.82 -12.56 -11.01
CA LEU A 185 -18.18 -13.11 -10.92
C LEU A 185 -19.06 -12.31 -9.95
N SER A 186 -18.51 -11.88 -8.80
CA SER A 186 -19.24 -11.00 -7.88
C SER A 186 -19.57 -9.66 -8.53
N GLY A 187 -18.64 -9.08 -9.30
CA GLY A 187 -18.88 -7.86 -10.06
C GLY A 187 -20.00 -8.01 -11.10
N VAL A 188 -20.03 -9.12 -11.84
CA VAL A 188 -21.11 -9.40 -12.81
C VAL A 188 -22.46 -9.53 -12.11
N VAL A 189 -22.54 -10.35 -11.05
CA VAL A 189 -23.77 -10.53 -10.27
C VAL A 189 -24.24 -9.21 -9.66
N GLY A 190 -23.30 -8.43 -9.10
CA GLY A 190 -23.56 -7.11 -8.55
C GLY A 190 -24.16 -6.15 -9.57
N ASN A 191 -23.62 -6.10 -10.79
CA ASN A 191 -24.14 -5.25 -11.87
C ASN A 191 -25.51 -5.70 -12.38
N CYS A 192 -25.74 -7.02 -12.52
CA CYS A 192 -27.06 -7.54 -12.91
C CYS A 192 -28.13 -7.16 -11.90
N ILE A 193 -27.83 -7.31 -10.60
CA ILE A 193 -28.74 -6.93 -9.52
C ILE A 193 -28.90 -5.42 -9.46
N ASN A 194 -27.84 -4.64 -9.69
CA ASN A 194 -27.93 -3.19 -9.75
C ASN A 194 -28.87 -2.72 -10.86
N CYS A 195 -28.74 -3.28 -12.07
CA CYS A 195 -29.59 -2.95 -13.20
C CYS A 195 -31.04 -3.33 -12.94
N LEU A 196 -31.29 -4.54 -12.44
CA LEU A 196 -32.64 -5.01 -12.08
C LEU A 196 -33.26 -4.14 -10.97
N ALA A 197 -32.49 -3.84 -9.92
CA ALA A 197 -32.96 -3.02 -8.81
C ALA A 197 -33.23 -1.57 -9.26
N ASN A 198 -32.40 -0.99 -10.13
CA ASN A 198 -32.66 0.32 -10.71
C ASN A 198 -33.96 0.30 -11.54
N TYR A 199 -34.14 -0.68 -12.42
CA TYR A 199 -35.37 -0.81 -13.20
C TYR A 199 -36.62 -0.92 -12.31
N VAL A 200 -36.59 -1.76 -11.28
CA VAL A 200 -37.73 -1.93 -10.37
C VAL A 200 -37.95 -0.69 -9.50
N LEU A 201 -36.93 -0.20 -8.81
CA LEU A 201 -37.08 0.86 -7.82
C LEU A 201 -37.25 2.24 -8.46
N VAL A 202 -36.57 2.50 -9.57
CA VAL A 202 -36.62 3.80 -10.26
C VAL A 202 -37.74 3.81 -11.29
N SER A 203 -37.84 2.81 -12.18
CA SER A 203 -38.80 2.86 -13.29
C SER A 203 -40.20 2.32 -12.94
N LEU A 204 -40.31 1.26 -12.13
CA LEU A 204 -41.63 0.69 -11.77
C LEU A 204 -42.24 1.32 -10.52
N LEU A 205 -41.44 1.52 -9.46
CA LEU A 205 -41.92 2.08 -8.19
C LEU A 205 -41.78 3.61 -8.11
N SER A 206 -41.16 4.24 -9.12
CA SER A 206 -41.01 5.70 -9.21
C SER A 206 -40.38 6.35 -7.96
N LEU A 207 -39.44 5.65 -7.29
CA LEU A 207 -38.75 6.17 -6.09
C LEU A 207 -37.65 7.20 -6.42
N GLY A 208 -37.46 7.52 -7.70
CA GLY A 208 -36.49 8.50 -8.18
C GLY A 208 -35.05 8.23 -7.70
N VAL A 209 -34.37 9.28 -7.27
CA VAL A 209 -32.97 9.23 -6.76
C VAL A 209 -32.81 8.28 -5.57
N ARG A 210 -33.81 8.20 -4.68
CA ARG A 210 -33.78 7.28 -3.53
C ARG A 210 -33.78 5.82 -3.99
N GLY A 211 -34.54 5.50 -5.04
CA GLY A 211 -34.56 4.17 -5.66
C GLY A 211 -33.19 3.74 -6.16
N SER A 212 -32.46 4.64 -6.82
CA SER A 212 -31.09 4.41 -7.28
C SER A 212 -30.10 4.22 -6.11
N ALA A 213 -30.25 5.01 -5.04
CA ALA A 213 -29.45 4.84 -3.82
C ALA A 213 -29.64 3.46 -3.18
N TYR A 214 -30.88 2.98 -3.10
CA TYR A 214 -31.19 1.62 -2.63
C TYR A 214 -30.62 0.55 -3.56
N ALA A 215 -30.75 0.72 -4.89
CA ALA A 215 -30.19 -0.21 -5.86
C ALA A 215 -28.67 -0.36 -5.70
N ASN A 216 -27.95 0.75 -5.53
CA ASN A 216 -26.51 0.73 -5.26
C ASN A 216 -26.21 0.04 -3.92
N THR A 217 -26.92 0.41 -2.84
CA THR A 217 -26.76 -0.18 -1.51
C THR A 217 -26.94 -1.69 -1.52
N ILE A 218 -28.01 -2.19 -2.14
CA ILE A 218 -28.28 -3.63 -2.30
C ILE A 218 -27.12 -4.30 -3.06
N SER A 219 -26.61 -3.66 -4.11
CA SER A 219 -25.52 -4.21 -4.92
C SER A 219 -24.21 -4.34 -4.14
N GLN A 220 -23.90 -3.41 -3.23
CA GLN A 220 -22.73 -3.51 -2.34
C GLN A 220 -22.86 -4.68 -1.37
N PHE A 221 -24.03 -4.85 -0.75
CA PHE A 221 -24.30 -5.99 0.14
C PHE A 221 -24.24 -7.31 -0.60
N VAL A 222 -24.85 -7.42 -1.78
CA VAL A 222 -24.84 -8.67 -2.54
C VAL A 222 -23.42 -9.03 -2.95
N GLN A 223 -22.61 -8.08 -3.42
CA GLN A 223 -21.20 -8.36 -3.75
C GLN A 223 -20.41 -8.88 -2.53
N ALA A 224 -20.55 -8.22 -1.37
CA ALA A 224 -19.91 -8.65 -0.14
C ALA A 224 -20.34 -10.06 0.29
N ILE A 225 -21.65 -10.31 0.31
CA ILE A 225 -22.25 -11.60 0.71
C ILE A 225 -21.83 -12.70 -0.27
N PHE A 226 -21.92 -12.44 -1.57
CA PHE A 226 -21.55 -13.39 -2.62
C PHE A 226 -20.09 -13.83 -2.44
N LEU A 227 -19.17 -12.89 -2.30
CA LEU A 227 -17.75 -13.19 -2.19
C LEU A 227 -17.43 -13.94 -0.89
N PHE A 228 -18.06 -13.54 0.22
CA PHE A 228 -17.94 -14.25 1.49
C PHE A 228 -18.44 -15.69 1.41
N LEU A 229 -19.65 -15.91 0.88
CA LEU A 229 -20.23 -17.23 0.71
C LEU A 229 -19.37 -18.09 -0.23
N TYR A 230 -18.83 -17.50 -1.31
CA TYR A 230 -17.94 -18.20 -2.22
C TYR A 230 -16.68 -18.71 -1.50
N ILE A 231 -16.04 -17.87 -0.68
CA ILE A 231 -14.85 -18.23 0.12
C ILE A 231 -15.16 -19.38 1.09
N VAL A 232 -16.32 -19.36 1.73
CA VAL A 232 -16.74 -20.38 2.70
C VAL A 232 -17.08 -21.69 1.99
N GLN A 233 -17.94 -21.65 0.98
CA GLN A 233 -18.43 -22.84 0.25
C GLN A 233 -17.32 -23.56 -0.50
N LYS A 234 -16.42 -22.83 -1.17
CA LYS A 234 -15.25 -23.40 -1.86
C LYS A 234 -14.10 -23.72 -0.91
N LYS A 235 -14.27 -23.49 0.40
CA LYS A 235 -13.29 -23.81 1.45
C LYS A 235 -11.91 -23.16 1.22
N LEU A 236 -11.87 -22.04 0.50
CA LEU A 236 -10.63 -21.33 0.13
C LEU A 236 -9.88 -20.79 1.35
N HIS A 237 -10.60 -20.59 2.45
CA HIS A 237 -10.06 -20.10 3.70
C HIS A 237 -9.30 -21.17 4.52
N LEU A 238 -9.38 -22.46 4.18
CA LEU A 238 -8.82 -23.54 5.01
C LEU A 238 -7.30 -23.49 5.16
N GLU A 239 -6.54 -23.01 4.19
CA GLU A 239 -5.08 -22.90 4.32
C GLU A 239 -4.63 -21.62 5.02
N THR A 240 -5.43 -20.56 4.92
CA THR A 240 -4.99 -19.20 5.24
C THR A 240 -5.70 -18.58 6.44
N TRP A 241 -6.82 -19.16 6.89
CA TRP A 241 -7.57 -18.73 8.07
C TRP A 241 -7.79 -19.88 9.04
N ALA A 242 -7.49 -19.67 10.32
CA ALA A 242 -7.69 -20.65 11.40
C ALA A 242 -8.86 -20.28 12.33
N GLY A 243 -9.72 -19.34 11.92
CA GLY A 243 -10.74 -18.74 12.77
C GLY A 243 -10.27 -17.45 13.44
N TRP A 244 -11.17 -16.87 14.24
CA TRP A 244 -10.90 -15.64 14.98
C TRP A 244 -9.83 -15.85 16.05
N SER A 245 -8.91 -14.89 16.16
CA SER A 245 -7.81 -14.93 17.12
C SER A 245 -7.53 -13.56 17.69
N SER A 246 -7.31 -13.45 19.00
CA SER A 246 -6.94 -12.19 19.67
C SER A 246 -5.64 -11.58 19.14
N ARG A 247 -4.84 -12.32 18.35
CA ARG A 247 -3.68 -11.78 17.62
C ARG A 247 -4.05 -10.66 16.63
N CYS A 248 -5.31 -10.57 16.19
CA CYS A 248 -5.77 -9.46 15.38
C CYS A 248 -5.74 -8.12 16.14
N LEU A 249 -5.83 -8.15 17.48
CA LEU A 249 -5.77 -6.98 18.36
C LEU A 249 -4.34 -6.54 18.71
N GLN A 250 -3.34 -7.31 18.32
CA GLN A 250 -1.92 -7.00 18.55
C GLN A 250 -1.31 -6.33 17.31
N ASP A 251 -0.14 -5.68 17.44
CA ASP A 251 0.64 -5.09 16.34
C ASP A 251 -0.11 -4.11 15.42
N TRP A 252 -0.96 -3.26 15.99
CA TRP A 252 -1.65 -2.21 15.24
C TRP A 252 -0.68 -1.13 14.74
N GLY A 253 0.36 -0.79 15.52
CA GLY A 253 1.35 0.22 15.14
C GLY A 253 2.01 -0.05 13.78
N PRO A 254 2.66 -1.22 13.57
CA PRO A 254 3.23 -1.57 12.27
C PRO A 254 2.20 -1.61 11.13
N PHE A 255 0.99 -2.12 11.39
CA PHE A 255 -0.07 -2.15 10.39
C PHE A 255 -0.50 -0.73 9.96
N LEU A 256 -0.76 0.16 10.93
CA LEU A 256 -1.17 1.54 10.67
C LEU A 256 -0.05 2.38 10.08
N SER A 257 1.22 2.11 10.43
CA SER A 257 2.37 2.78 9.82
C SER A 257 2.49 2.51 8.32
N LEU A 258 1.88 1.43 7.84
CA LEU A 258 1.76 1.10 6.42
C LEU A 258 0.44 1.61 5.83
N ALA A 259 -0.67 1.41 6.55
CA ALA A 259 -2.01 1.72 6.07
C ALA A 259 -2.28 3.23 5.96
N VAL A 260 -1.86 4.04 6.92
CA VAL A 260 -2.15 5.49 6.90
C VAL A 260 -1.41 6.22 5.78
N PRO A 261 -0.10 6.01 5.53
CA PRO A 261 0.56 6.61 4.37
C PRO A 261 -0.03 6.12 3.04
N SER A 262 -0.39 4.83 2.96
CA SER A 262 -1.06 4.24 1.79
C SER A 262 -2.43 4.89 1.53
N MET A 263 -3.19 5.13 2.59
CA MET A 263 -4.46 5.85 2.57
C MET A 263 -4.28 7.26 2.05
N LEU A 264 -3.36 8.04 2.64
CA LEU A 264 -3.11 9.41 2.22
C LEU A 264 -2.68 9.49 0.76
N MET A 265 -1.85 8.57 0.28
CA MET A 265 -1.42 8.54 -1.11
C MET A 265 -2.60 8.39 -2.07
N ILE A 266 -3.45 7.37 -1.87
CA ILE A 266 -4.63 7.11 -2.72
C ILE A 266 -5.65 8.24 -2.60
N CYS A 267 -5.90 8.73 -1.39
CA CYS A 267 -6.82 9.85 -1.18
C CYS A 267 -6.33 11.11 -1.89
N LEU A 268 -5.05 11.48 -1.76
CA LEU A 268 -4.51 12.68 -2.42
C LEU A 268 -4.57 12.56 -3.95
N GLU A 269 -4.32 11.37 -4.51
CA GLU A 269 -4.47 11.11 -5.94
C GLU A 269 -5.91 11.36 -6.39
N TRP A 270 -6.90 10.75 -5.74
CA TRP A 270 -8.30 10.86 -6.14
C TRP A 270 -8.87 12.25 -5.86
N TRP A 271 -8.50 12.86 -4.72
CA TRP A 271 -8.93 14.21 -4.37
C TRP A 271 -8.33 15.26 -5.31
N ALA A 272 -7.11 15.05 -5.82
CA ALA A 272 -6.52 15.95 -6.80
C ALA A 272 -7.34 16.00 -8.11
N TYR A 273 -7.89 14.86 -8.55
CA TYR A 273 -8.79 14.83 -9.70
C TYR A 273 -10.08 15.60 -9.45
N GLU A 274 -10.71 15.43 -8.29
CA GLU A 274 -11.95 16.11 -7.93
C GLU A 274 -11.75 17.62 -7.76
N ILE A 275 -10.67 18.04 -7.09
CA ILE A 275 -10.27 19.44 -6.96
C ILE A 275 -9.95 20.03 -8.33
N GLY A 276 -9.24 19.29 -9.19
CA GLY A 276 -8.94 19.70 -10.56
C GLY A 276 -10.21 19.99 -11.35
N SER A 277 -11.17 19.07 -11.33
CA SER A 277 -12.47 19.25 -11.99
C SER A 277 -13.24 20.47 -11.45
N PHE A 278 -13.20 20.69 -10.13
CA PHE A 278 -13.80 21.88 -9.53
C PHE A 278 -13.13 23.18 -9.99
N LEU A 279 -11.79 23.21 -10.02
CA LEU A 279 -11.03 24.38 -10.48
C LEU A 279 -11.27 24.70 -11.96
N MET A 280 -11.42 23.68 -12.82
CA MET A 280 -11.77 23.87 -14.23
C MET A 280 -13.14 24.53 -14.40
N GLY A 281 -14.10 24.21 -13.52
CA GLY A 281 -15.40 24.87 -13.46
C GLY A 281 -15.36 26.37 -13.16
N LEU A 282 -14.26 26.87 -12.57
CA LEU A 282 -14.07 28.30 -12.29
C LEU A 282 -13.49 29.06 -13.49
N LEU A 283 -12.85 28.37 -14.44
CA LEU A 283 -12.24 29.00 -15.62
C LEU A 283 -13.30 29.28 -16.69
N SER A 284 -13.95 28.22 -17.18
CA SER A 284 -15.05 28.35 -18.13
C SER A 284 -15.85 27.05 -18.25
N VAL A 285 -17.06 27.14 -18.82
CA VAL A 285 -17.90 25.96 -19.12
C VAL A 285 -17.25 25.08 -20.19
N LEU A 286 -16.53 25.68 -21.14
CA LEU A 286 -15.78 24.98 -22.18
C LEU A 286 -14.67 24.12 -21.56
N ASP A 287 -13.88 24.72 -20.66
CA ASP A 287 -12.79 24.06 -19.94
C ASP A 287 -13.30 22.90 -19.07
N LEU A 288 -14.41 23.12 -18.35
CA LEU A 288 -15.05 22.09 -17.53
C LEU A 288 -15.55 20.92 -18.38
N SER A 289 -16.16 21.21 -19.53
CA SER A 289 -16.70 20.19 -20.44
C SER A 289 -15.57 19.35 -21.05
N ALA A 290 -14.47 19.98 -21.47
CA ALA A 290 -13.30 19.28 -21.96
C ALA A 290 -12.64 18.42 -20.85
N GLN A 291 -12.54 18.96 -19.64
CA GLN A 291 -12.03 18.23 -18.47
C GLN A 291 -12.89 16.99 -18.16
N ALA A 292 -14.22 17.09 -18.21
CA ALA A 292 -15.12 15.96 -17.98
C ALA A 292 -14.90 14.84 -19.00
N VAL A 293 -14.77 15.18 -20.29
CA VAL A 293 -14.46 14.19 -21.34
C VAL A 293 -13.12 13.53 -21.09
N ILE A 294 -12.08 14.31 -20.78
CA ILE A 294 -10.74 13.77 -20.49
C ILE A 294 -10.76 12.88 -19.26
N TYR A 295 -11.47 13.27 -18.20
CA TYR A 295 -11.60 12.51 -16.95
C TYR A 295 -12.29 11.15 -17.15
N GLU A 296 -13.32 11.08 -18.00
CA GLU A 296 -13.97 9.80 -18.34
C GLU A 296 -13.03 8.88 -19.12
N VAL A 297 -12.34 9.43 -20.14
CA VAL A 297 -11.33 8.70 -20.91
C VAL A 297 -10.21 8.19 -20.00
N ALA A 298 -9.75 9.03 -19.07
CA ALA A 298 -8.74 8.71 -18.07
C ALA A 298 -9.16 7.53 -17.19
N THR A 299 -10.38 7.60 -16.66
CA THR A 299 -10.91 6.60 -15.73
C THR A 299 -10.92 5.22 -16.39
N VAL A 300 -11.41 5.10 -17.62
CA VAL A 300 -11.43 3.82 -18.35
C VAL A 300 -10.01 3.28 -18.55
N ILE A 301 -9.08 4.16 -18.88
CA ILE A 301 -7.73 3.79 -19.26
C ILE A 301 -6.86 3.47 -18.06
N TYR A 302 -7.09 4.14 -16.94
CA TYR A 302 -6.46 3.90 -15.64
C TYR A 302 -6.71 2.47 -15.12
N MET A 303 -7.83 1.83 -15.49
CA MET A 303 -8.12 0.45 -15.08
C MET A 303 -7.07 -0.56 -15.57
N ILE A 304 -6.45 -0.32 -16.74
CA ILE A 304 -5.45 -1.22 -17.33
C ILE A 304 -4.16 -1.25 -16.49
N PRO A 305 -3.46 -0.12 -16.25
CA PRO A 305 -2.27 -0.11 -15.41
C PRO A 305 -2.61 -0.45 -13.96
N MET A 306 -3.81 -0.13 -13.45
CA MET A 306 -4.23 -0.55 -12.12
C MET A 306 -4.31 -2.09 -12.01
N GLY A 307 -4.91 -2.76 -12.99
CA GLY A 307 -4.96 -4.23 -13.08
C GLY A 307 -3.57 -4.88 -13.06
N LEU A 308 -2.65 -4.32 -13.85
CA LEU A 308 -1.27 -4.80 -13.93
C LEU A 308 -0.46 -4.51 -12.67
N SER A 309 -0.63 -3.33 -12.07
CA SER A 309 0.03 -2.94 -10.83
C SER A 309 -0.33 -3.88 -9.68
N MET A 310 -1.62 -4.22 -9.57
CA MET A 310 -2.06 -5.20 -8.57
C MET A 310 -1.49 -6.60 -8.83
N ALA A 311 -1.45 -7.05 -10.09
CA ALA A 311 -0.83 -8.34 -10.44
C ALA A 311 0.65 -8.40 -10.03
N VAL A 312 1.38 -7.32 -10.26
CA VAL A 312 2.79 -7.18 -9.88
C VAL A 312 2.95 -7.15 -8.35
N CYS A 313 2.06 -6.47 -7.63
CA CYS A 313 2.02 -6.48 -6.17
C CYS A 313 1.95 -7.90 -5.62
N VAL A 314 1.04 -8.73 -6.13
CA VAL A 314 0.87 -10.12 -5.71
C VAL A 314 2.13 -10.94 -5.99
N ARG A 315 2.70 -10.83 -7.19
CA ARG A 315 3.91 -11.60 -7.59
C ARG A 315 5.14 -11.21 -6.78
N VAL A 316 5.40 -9.90 -6.63
CA VAL A 316 6.52 -9.38 -5.86
C VAL A 316 6.35 -9.73 -4.39
N GLY A 317 5.18 -9.48 -3.81
CA GLY A 317 4.89 -9.76 -2.41
C GLY A 317 5.03 -11.25 -2.08
N THR A 318 4.48 -12.14 -2.90
CA THR A 318 4.61 -13.59 -2.71
C THR A 318 6.07 -14.04 -2.78
N ALA A 319 6.84 -13.56 -3.76
CA ALA A 319 8.26 -13.88 -3.89
C ALA A 319 9.09 -13.37 -2.70
N LEU A 320 8.81 -12.15 -2.22
CA LEU A 320 9.45 -11.61 -1.01
C LEU A 320 9.11 -12.44 0.23
N GLY A 321 7.87 -12.92 0.34
CA GLY A 321 7.39 -13.83 1.39
C GLY A 321 8.11 -15.18 1.39
N ALA A 322 8.38 -15.73 0.21
CA ALA A 322 9.14 -16.96 -0.01
C ALA A 322 10.66 -16.79 0.15
N ALA A 323 11.11 -15.58 0.50
CA ALA A 323 12.51 -15.16 0.54
C ALA A 323 13.26 -15.21 -0.80
N ASP A 324 12.56 -15.38 -1.93
CA ASP A 324 13.13 -15.39 -3.29
C ASP A 324 13.27 -13.95 -3.83
N THR A 325 14.42 -13.33 -3.55
CA THR A 325 14.74 -11.96 -3.99
C THR A 325 14.94 -11.86 -5.50
N VAL A 326 15.37 -12.94 -6.16
CA VAL A 326 15.62 -12.98 -7.60
C VAL A 326 14.28 -12.92 -8.33
N GLN A 327 13.32 -13.74 -7.92
CA GLN A 327 11.96 -13.72 -8.46
C GLN A 327 11.26 -12.39 -8.17
N ALA A 328 11.44 -11.82 -6.97
CA ALA A 328 10.84 -10.53 -6.63
C ALA A 328 11.35 -9.41 -7.56
N LYS A 329 12.68 -9.32 -7.77
CA LYS A 329 13.29 -8.35 -8.68
C LYS A 329 12.86 -8.59 -10.13
N ARG A 330 12.79 -9.85 -10.57
CA ARG A 330 12.29 -10.21 -11.90
C ARG A 330 10.86 -9.76 -12.12
N SER A 331 9.97 -10.01 -11.15
CA SER A 331 8.55 -9.65 -11.22
C SER A 331 8.38 -8.12 -11.26
N ALA A 332 9.14 -7.39 -10.44
CA ALA A 332 9.12 -5.93 -10.42
C ALA A 332 9.56 -5.31 -11.77
N ILE A 333 10.72 -5.75 -12.30
CA ILE A 333 11.23 -5.23 -13.58
C ILE A 333 10.31 -5.62 -14.73
N SER A 334 9.87 -6.89 -14.77
CA SER A 334 8.95 -7.35 -15.81
C SER A 334 7.63 -6.60 -15.77
N GLY A 335 7.15 -6.27 -14.56
CA GLY A 335 5.99 -5.43 -14.33
C GLY A 335 6.11 -4.06 -14.96
N VAL A 336 7.19 -3.32 -14.67
CA VAL A 336 7.42 -1.98 -15.24
C VAL A 336 7.51 -2.03 -16.76
N LEU A 337 8.21 -3.02 -17.32
CA LEU A 337 8.30 -3.21 -18.77
C LEU A 337 6.94 -3.53 -19.40
N CYS A 338 6.11 -4.36 -18.75
CA CYS A 338 4.76 -4.65 -19.21
C CYS A 338 3.87 -3.40 -19.14
N THR A 339 4.00 -2.57 -18.11
CA THR A 339 3.24 -1.32 -17.95
C THR A 339 3.59 -0.34 -19.06
N VAL A 340 4.89 -0.12 -19.31
CA VAL A 340 5.35 0.72 -20.41
C VAL A 340 4.87 0.17 -21.75
N GLY A 341 4.98 -1.15 -21.97
CA GLY A 341 4.53 -1.79 -23.21
C GLY A 341 3.03 -1.65 -23.44
N ALA A 342 2.20 -1.92 -22.43
CA ALA A 342 0.76 -1.76 -22.48
C ALA A 342 0.38 -0.29 -22.71
N TRP A 343 1.06 0.64 -22.03
CA TRP A 343 0.81 2.06 -22.19
C TRP A 343 1.18 2.58 -23.59
N LEU A 344 2.27 2.10 -24.19
CA LEU A 344 2.61 2.45 -25.56
C LEU A 344 1.50 2.04 -26.53
N VAL A 345 0.94 0.85 -26.37
CA VAL A 345 -0.19 0.39 -27.20
C VAL A 345 -1.42 1.27 -27.00
N VAL A 346 -1.78 1.56 -25.75
CA VAL A 346 -2.94 2.41 -25.42
C VAL A 346 -2.74 3.84 -25.91
N GLY A 347 -1.56 4.43 -25.70
CA GLY A 347 -1.23 5.78 -26.14
C GLY A 347 -1.22 5.92 -27.66
N ILE A 348 -0.73 4.91 -28.40
CA ILE A 348 -0.83 4.86 -29.86
C ILE A 348 -2.29 4.80 -30.28
N LEU A 349 -3.08 3.90 -29.68
CA LEU A 349 -4.50 3.77 -30.00
C LEU A 349 -5.23 5.10 -29.78
N LEU A 350 -5.06 5.73 -28.62
CA LEU A 350 -5.64 7.04 -28.32
C LEU A 350 -5.21 8.12 -29.31
N SER A 351 -3.94 8.15 -29.69
CA SER A 351 -3.44 9.12 -30.67
C SER A 351 -4.09 8.94 -32.04
N VAL A 352 -4.41 7.70 -32.43
CA VAL A 352 -5.09 7.38 -33.69
C VAL A 352 -6.58 7.74 -33.62
N VAL A 353 -7.26 7.45 -32.51
CA VAL A 353 -8.68 7.76 -32.36
C VAL A 353 -8.98 9.18 -31.87
N LYS A 354 -7.97 10.00 -31.52
CA LYS A 354 -8.16 11.32 -30.89
C LYS A 354 -9.23 12.17 -31.58
N ASN A 355 -9.14 12.31 -32.91
CA ASN A 355 -10.03 13.16 -33.71
C ASN A 355 -11.49 12.68 -33.70
N LYS A 356 -11.74 11.41 -33.35
CA LYS A 356 -13.09 10.82 -33.24
C LYS A 356 -13.54 10.64 -31.81
N LEU A 357 -12.63 10.70 -30.85
CA LEU A 357 -12.89 10.41 -29.44
C LEU A 357 -13.85 11.44 -28.84
N GLY A 358 -13.63 12.74 -29.11
CA GLY A 358 -14.49 13.80 -28.61
C GLY A 358 -15.96 13.66 -29.05
N HIS A 359 -16.18 13.23 -30.29
CA HIS A 359 -17.53 13.00 -30.84
C HIS A 359 -18.31 11.86 -30.15
N ILE A 360 -17.64 11.00 -29.38
CA ILE A 360 -18.33 9.97 -28.59
C ILE A 360 -19.08 10.61 -27.41
N PHE A 361 -18.57 11.73 -26.88
CA PHE A 361 -19.07 12.34 -25.66
C PHE A 361 -19.91 13.60 -25.90
N THR A 362 -19.62 14.36 -26.96
CA THR A 362 -20.33 15.61 -27.25
C THR A 362 -20.37 15.91 -28.75
N ASN A 363 -21.31 16.75 -29.16
CA ASN A 363 -21.39 17.32 -30.51
C ASN A 363 -20.87 18.77 -30.57
N ASP A 364 -20.34 19.29 -29.47
CA ASP A 364 -19.76 20.63 -29.40
C ASP A 364 -18.34 20.64 -29.96
N GLU A 365 -18.15 21.26 -31.12
CA GLU A 365 -16.88 21.32 -31.83
C GLU A 365 -15.79 22.07 -31.05
N GLU A 366 -16.14 23.06 -30.22
CA GLU A 366 -15.16 23.80 -29.42
C GLU A 366 -14.60 22.89 -28.32
N VAL A 367 -15.46 22.13 -27.65
CA VAL A 367 -15.05 21.14 -26.64
C VAL A 367 -14.16 20.06 -27.28
N ILE A 368 -14.54 19.57 -28.46
CA ILE A 368 -13.78 18.55 -29.17
C ILE A 368 -12.40 19.06 -29.60
N ALA A 369 -12.31 20.29 -30.08
CA ALA A 369 -11.04 20.93 -30.43
C ALA A 369 -10.11 21.01 -29.21
N LEU A 370 -10.62 21.45 -28.07
CA LEU A 370 -9.85 21.55 -26.83
C LEU A 370 -9.41 20.18 -26.31
N VAL A 371 -10.29 19.17 -26.33
CA VAL A 371 -9.93 17.80 -25.96
C VAL A 371 -8.81 17.27 -26.85
N ASN A 372 -8.87 17.52 -28.17
CA ASN A 372 -7.85 17.08 -29.13
C ASN A 372 -6.48 17.76 -28.90
N GLU A 373 -6.48 18.99 -28.39
CA GLU A 373 -5.27 19.73 -28.04
C GLU A 373 -4.62 19.18 -26.76
N VAL A 374 -5.41 18.85 -25.74
CA VAL A 374 -4.91 18.42 -24.43
C VAL A 374 -4.59 16.93 -24.37
N LEU A 375 -5.30 16.09 -25.14
CA LEU A 375 -5.15 14.63 -25.07
C LEU A 375 -3.70 14.12 -25.24
N PRO A 376 -2.85 14.64 -26.13
CA PRO A 376 -1.45 14.21 -26.24
C PRO A 376 -0.63 14.42 -24.97
N ILE A 377 -0.86 15.55 -24.27
CA ILE A 377 -0.21 15.84 -22.98
C ILE A 377 -0.67 14.82 -21.94
N TYR A 378 -1.97 14.52 -21.97
CA TYR A 378 -2.59 13.56 -21.07
C TYR A 378 -2.04 12.13 -21.25
N ILE A 379 -1.84 11.69 -22.49
CA ILE A 379 -1.24 10.39 -22.82
C ILE A 379 0.16 10.26 -22.19
N VAL A 380 0.96 11.32 -22.25
CA VAL A 380 2.30 11.31 -21.64
C VAL A 380 2.21 11.30 -20.12
N PHE A 381 1.34 12.14 -19.54
CA PHE A 381 1.13 12.22 -18.09
C PHE A 381 0.72 10.86 -17.48
N HIS A 382 -0.26 10.18 -18.09
CA HIS A 382 -0.71 8.88 -17.61
C HIS A 382 0.34 7.77 -17.68
N LEU A 383 1.32 7.86 -18.59
CA LEU A 383 2.48 6.94 -18.57
C LEU A 383 3.23 7.06 -17.23
N PHE A 384 3.50 8.30 -16.81
CA PHE A 384 4.21 8.59 -15.57
C PHE A 384 3.39 8.13 -14.37
N GLU A 385 2.09 8.41 -14.36
CA GLU A 385 1.17 7.95 -13.32
C GLU A 385 1.16 6.42 -13.21
N ALA A 386 1.02 5.70 -14.31
CA ALA A 386 1.03 4.24 -14.35
C ALA A 386 2.33 3.64 -13.78
N ILE A 387 3.48 4.23 -14.15
CA ILE A 387 4.79 3.82 -13.63
C ILE A 387 4.93 4.15 -12.14
N CYS A 388 4.49 5.35 -11.72
CA CYS A 388 4.56 5.81 -10.33
C CYS A 388 3.73 4.90 -9.42
N ASN A 389 2.47 4.64 -9.78
CA ASN A 389 1.58 3.77 -9.00
C ASN A 389 2.19 2.39 -8.75
N GLN A 390 2.78 1.79 -9.79
CA GLN A 390 3.45 0.50 -9.65
C GLN A 390 4.73 0.56 -8.82
N ASN A 391 5.55 1.60 -9.00
CA ASN A 391 6.81 1.77 -8.28
C ASN A 391 6.58 2.03 -6.79
N VAL A 392 5.55 2.80 -6.42
CA VAL A 392 5.23 3.05 -5.02
C VAL A 392 4.84 1.75 -4.35
N ILE A 393 3.93 0.98 -4.95
CA ILE A 393 3.52 -0.33 -4.41
C ILE A 393 4.71 -1.26 -4.26
N THR A 394 5.59 -1.33 -5.26
CA THR A 394 6.81 -2.16 -5.21
C THR A 394 7.79 -1.70 -4.13
N ARG A 395 7.97 -0.39 -3.94
CA ARG A 395 8.87 0.17 -2.92
C ARG A 395 8.32 -0.05 -1.51
N VAL A 396 7.01 0.09 -1.32
CA VAL A 396 6.32 -0.20 -0.07
C VAL A 396 6.51 -1.67 0.33
N LEU A 397 6.43 -2.59 -0.64
CA LEU A 397 6.70 -4.01 -0.43
C LEU A 397 8.14 -4.26 0.06
N ILE A 398 9.12 -3.57 -0.52
CA ILE A 398 10.55 -3.72 -0.21
C ILE A 398 10.88 -3.10 1.15
N SER A 399 10.42 -1.87 1.41
CA SER A 399 10.70 -1.15 2.66
C SER A 399 10.13 -1.88 3.87
N GLU A 400 8.95 -2.48 3.76
CA GLU A 400 8.37 -3.25 4.86
C GLU A 400 9.13 -4.56 5.13
N ARG A 401 9.71 -5.20 4.09
CA ARG A 401 10.59 -6.36 4.31
C ARG A 401 11.86 -5.94 5.06
N GLU A 402 12.44 -4.80 4.70
CA GLU A 402 13.62 -4.25 5.38
C GLU A 402 13.31 -3.88 6.84
N ALA A 403 12.20 -3.20 7.08
CA ALA A 403 11.74 -2.85 8.44
C ALA A 403 11.51 -4.10 9.30
N ARG A 404 10.92 -5.17 8.74
CA ARG A 404 10.77 -6.46 9.45
C ARG A 404 12.09 -7.16 9.73
N SER A 405 13.06 -7.04 8.82
CA SER A 405 14.42 -7.57 9.03
C SER A 405 15.10 -6.84 10.19
N GLN A 406 15.04 -5.51 10.20
CA GLN A 406 15.58 -4.67 11.26
C GLN A 406 14.93 -4.93 12.62
N ARG A 407 13.59 -5.02 12.69
CA ARG A 407 12.86 -5.38 13.92
C ARG A 407 13.31 -6.74 14.48
N ARG A 408 13.43 -7.76 13.61
CA ARG A 408 13.92 -9.08 14.02
C ARG A 408 15.36 -9.08 14.53
N CYS A 409 16.23 -8.24 13.97
CA CYS A 409 17.59 -8.06 14.49
C CYS A 409 17.58 -7.34 15.85
N GLY A 410 16.77 -6.30 16.01
CA GLY A 410 16.64 -5.54 17.26
C GLY A 410 16.06 -6.35 18.42
N ASP A 411 15.11 -7.25 18.16
CA ASP A 411 14.56 -8.13 19.21
C ASP A 411 15.53 -9.25 19.57
N ARG A 412 16.30 -9.76 18.59
CA ARG A 412 17.40 -10.70 18.87
C ARG A 412 18.51 -10.05 19.70
N SER A 413 18.86 -8.79 19.43
CA SER A 413 19.87 -8.08 20.24
C SER A 413 19.36 -7.73 21.64
N ARG A 414 18.05 -7.50 21.82
CA ARG A 414 17.44 -7.31 23.15
C ARG A 414 17.36 -8.60 23.97
N GLY A 415 17.21 -9.75 23.33
CA GLY A 415 17.34 -11.06 23.98
C GLY A 415 18.77 -11.41 24.43
N TRP A 416 19.79 -10.71 23.92
CA TRP A 416 21.19 -10.87 24.35
C TRP A 416 21.57 -10.04 25.58
N SER A 417 20.73 -9.06 25.95
CA SER A 417 20.88 -8.27 27.18
C SER A 417 20.25 -8.93 28.42
N ASP A 418 19.73 -10.16 28.29
CA ASP A 418 19.28 -10.97 29.42
C ASP A 418 20.49 -11.69 30.07
N PRO A 419 20.89 -11.35 31.32
CA PRO A 419 22.08 -11.91 31.96
C PRO A 419 22.03 -13.42 32.22
N THR A 420 20.89 -14.06 31.97
CA THR A 420 20.62 -15.48 32.28
C THR A 420 20.76 -16.42 31.08
N ALA A 421 21.05 -15.92 29.88
CA ALA A 421 21.12 -16.74 28.67
C ALA A 421 22.46 -17.53 28.55
N PRO A 422 22.44 -18.86 28.32
CA PRO A 422 23.65 -19.65 28.16
C PRO A 422 24.37 -19.31 26.84
N TRP A 423 25.67 -19.00 26.93
CA TRP A 423 26.55 -18.69 25.80
C TRP A 423 26.82 -19.93 24.95
N GLY A 424 26.13 -20.07 23.81
CA GLY A 424 26.38 -21.11 22.81
C GLY A 424 26.83 -20.53 21.46
N PRO A 425 27.61 -21.26 20.64
CA PRO A 425 28.15 -20.75 19.39
C PRO A 425 27.07 -20.75 18.30
N ARG A 426 26.28 -19.69 18.21
CA ARG A 426 25.39 -19.40 17.08
C ARG A 426 25.57 -17.96 16.60
N ALA A 427 26.70 -17.71 15.93
CA ALA A 427 26.97 -16.44 15.27
C ALA A 427 27.44 -16.71 13.84
N LYS A 428 26.57 -16.51 12.83
CA LYS A 428 26.99 -16.29 11.43
C LYS A 428 25.97 -15.66 10.47
N GLU A 429 24.76 -15.26 10.89
CA GLU A 429 23.70 -14.88 9.93
C GLU A 429 23.17 -13.44 9.92
N CYS A 430 23.66 -12.53 10.77
CA CYS A 430 23.30 -11.11 10.64
C CYS A 430 24.38 -10.36 9.85
N ARG A 431 24.40 -10.47 8.52
CA ARG A 431 25.09 -9.46 7.68
C ARG A 431 24.22 -8.21 7.66
N GLN A 432 24.68 -7.15 8.30
CA GLN A 432 24.17 -5.79 8.04
C GLN A 432 24.35 -5.48 6.55
N PRO A 433 23.40 -4.78 5.89
CA PRO A 433 23.67 -4.20 4.59
C PRO A 433 24.80 -3.17 4.73
N PRO A 434 25.66 -2.98 3.71
CA PRO A 434 26.75 -2.02 3.79
C PRO A 434 26.17 -0.60 3.90
N GLU A 435 26.19 -0.01 5.10
CA GLU A 435 25.96 1.42 5.26
C GLU A 435 27.14 2.17 4.62
N ALA A 436 26.84 2.95 3.59
CA ALA A 436 27.75 3.96 3.09
C ALA A 436 28.02 4.99 4.21
N GLY A 437 29.28 5.06 4.65
CA GLY A 437 29.88 6.22 5.31
C GLY A 437 29.15 6.78 6.53
N LYS A 438 29.29 6.14 7.69
CA LYS A 438 29.19 6.84 8.99
C LYS A 438 30.52 6.75 9.72
N VAL A 439 31.16 7.90 9.84
CA VAL A 439 32.30 8.17 10.72
C VAL A 439 31.87 7.87 12.15
N CYS A 440 32.52 6.89 12.79
CA CYS A 440 32.38 6.68 14.22
C CYS A 440 32.93 7.89 14.99
N LEU A 441 32.02 8.78 15.41
CA LEU A 441 32.31 9.83 16.40
C LEU A 441 32.51 9.16 17.77
N TRP A 442 33.78 8.96 18.15
CA TRP A 442 34.15 8.64 19.52
C TRP A 442 33.80 9.81 20.44
N ARG A 443 32.85 9.59 21.34
CA ARG A 443 32.46 10.54 22.39
C ARG A 443 33.28 10.28 23.67
N ASN A 444 34.58 10.61 23.65
CA ASN A 444 35.34 10.90 24.88
C ASN A 444 36.71 11.56 24.59
N PRO A 445 36.93 12.85 24.89
CA PRO A 445 38.17 13.57 24.56
C PRO A 445 39.18 13.60 25.71
N GLU A 446 39.56 12.46 26.31
CA GLU A 446 40.63 12.46 27.35
C GLU A 446 41.72 11.38 27.20
N ARG A 447 41.64 10.48 26.22
CA ARG A 447 42.71 9.49 25.94
C ARG A 447 43.58 9.80 24.71
N LYS A 448 43.61 11.07 24.27
CA LYS A 448 44.49 11.53 23.17
C LYS A 448 45.83 12.12 23.61
N ARG A 449 46.15 12.10 24.92
CA ARG A 449 47.39 12.70 25.46
C ARG A 449 48.52 11.72 25.82
N GLN A 450 48.47 10.45 25.39
CA GLN A 450 49.53 9.46 25.71
C GLN A 450 50.06 8.63 24.53
N ALA A 451 49.69 8.92 23.28
CA ALA A 451 50.27 8.23 22.12
C ALA A 451 50.60 9.18 20.99
N GLY A 452 51.36 10.23 21.30
CA GLY A 452 52.17 10.93 20.31
C GLY A 452 53.60 10.48 20.49
N LEU A 453 54.10 9.62 19.59
CA LEU A 453 55.51 9.43 19.19
C LEU A 453 55.67 8.09 18.44
N ARG A 454 55.47 8.12 17.12
CA ARG A 454 56.37 7.51 16.10
C ARG A 454 55.75 7.58 14.70
N SER A 455 56.20 8.60 13.99
CA SER A 455 56.59 8.63 12.57
C SER A 455 55.94 7.64 11.59
N ARG A 456 55.13 8.22 10.68
CA ARG A 456 54.95 7.74 9.30
C ARG A 456 56.29 7.76 8.57
N ARG A 457 56.79 6.60 8.14
CA ARG A 457 57.60 6.36 6.91
C ARG A 457 57.88 4.85 6.81
N GLU A 458 57.94 4.37 5.56
CA GLU A 458 58.44 3.05 5.13
C GLU A 458 57.53 1.83 5.32
N CYS A 459 56.87 1.40 4.24
CA CYS A 459 57.12 0.10 3.58
C CYS A 459 56.01 -0.18 2.56
N ASP A 460 56.14 0.43 1.38
CA ASP A 460 55.77 -0.24 0.13
C ASP A 460 57.02 -0.96 -0.39
N HIS A 461 56.79 -2.05 -1.14
CA HIS A 461 57.75 -2.89 -1.89
C HIS A 461 58.35 -4.16 -1.24
N GLU A 462 57.85 -5.29 -1.75
CA GLU A 462 58.60 -6.40 -2.39
C GLU A 462 58.57 -7.84 -1.83
N LEU A 463 58.06 -8.69 -2.72
CA LEU A 463 58.51 -10.03 -3.16
C LEU A 463 58.19 -11.32 -2.37
N HIS A 464 57.33 -12.12 -3.02
CA HIS A 464 57.54 -13.53 -3.41
C HIS A 464 58.60 -14.37 -2.66
N ARG A 465 58.16 -15.46 -1.99
CA ARG A 465 58.45 -16.89 -2.33
C ARG A 465 57.80 -17.86 -1.32
N ARG A 466 57.30 -18.97 -1.87
CA ARG A 466 56.69 -20.22 -1.31
C ARG A 466 57.74 -21.14 -0.62
N PRO A 467 57.46 -22.39 -0.12
CA PRO A 467 56.30 -23.04 0.55
C PRO A 467 56.73 -23.96 1.77
N PRO A 468 56.24 -25.22 2.04
CA PRO A 468 55.60 -25.62 3.31
C PRO A 468 56.24 -26.81 4.08
N ALA A 469 55.79 -27.08 5.32
CA ALA A 469 55.88 -28.36 6.05
C ALA A 469 55.04 -28.23 7.34
N GLY A 470 54.41 -29.22 7.98
CA GLY A 470 54.52 -30.68 7.97
C GLY A 470 54.19 -31.17 9.40
N HIS A 471 53.43 -32.25 9.50
CA HIS A 471 53.05 -33.08 10.67
C HIS A 471 53.54 -32.74 12.10
N ARG A 472 52.60 -32.84 13.07
CA ARG A 472 52.73 -33.80 14.18
C ARG A 472 51.39 -34.18 14.81
N SER A 473 51.39 -35.41 15.27
CA SER A 473 50.31 -36.31 15.70
C SER A 473 50.14 -36.35 17.22
N ASP A 474 49.11 -37.09 17.63
CA ASP A 474 49.02 -37.92 18.84
C ASP A 474 48.22 -37.43 20.07
N LEU A 475 47.06 -38.09 20.23
CA LEU A 475 46.66 -38.96 21.35
C LEU A 475 46.61 -38.41 22.79
N CYS A 476 45.38 -38.29 23.30
CA CYS A 476 44.87 -38.88 24.56
C CYS A 476 43.38 -38.46 24.68
N GLY A 477 42.38 -39.29 24.99
CA GLY A 477 42.39 -40.56 25.70
C GLY A 477 41.49 -40.46 26.93
N ARG A 478 40.23 -40.88 26.78
CA ARG A 478 39.30 -41.49 27.78
C ARG A 478 38.80 -40.73 29.03
N ASN A 479 37.48 -40.89 29.22
CA ASN A 479 36.72 -41.25 30.44
C ASN A 479 36.81 -40.31 31.67
N GLU A 480 35.82 -40.11 32.53
CA GLU A 480 34.54 -40.78 32.82
C GLU A 480 33.69 -39.86 33.74
N ASN A 481 32.46 -40.30 33.99
CA ASN A 481 31.39 -39.74 34.82
C ASN A 481 31.77 -39.29 36.25
N HIS A 482 31.01 -38.33 36.81
CA HIS A 482 30.18 -38.45 38.04
C HIS A 482 29.73 -37.05 38.54
N GLY A 483 28.43 -36.87 38.83
CA GLY A 483 27.94 -35.87 39.82
C GLY A 483 27.79 -36.52 41.19
N PRO A 484 27.02 -35.99 42.19
CA PRO A 484 26.46 -34.64 42.43
C PRO A 484 26.70 -34.15 43.91
N LEU A 485 25.89 -33.19 44.42
CA LEU A 485 25.73 -32.66 45.82
C LEU A 485 26.52 -31.36 46.12
N ALA A 486 26.00 -30.20 46.56
CA ALA A 486 24.99 -29.75 47.56
C ALA A 486 25.64 -29.17 48.84
N GLY A 487 25.34 -27.91 49.18
CA GLY A 487 25.17 -27.44 50.58
C GLY A 487 26.21 -26.49 51.24
N HIS A 488 25.71 -25.32 51.66
CA HIS A 488 26.02 -24.51 52.86
C HIS A 488 27.27 -23.58 53.00
N ALA A 489 26.95 -22.26 52.99
CA ALA A 489 27.02 -21.26 54.08
C ALA A 489 28.30 -21.01 54.93
N GLY A 490 28.66 -19.72 55.07
CA GLY A 490 29.48 -19.13 56.16
C GLY A 490 30.33 -17.91 55.69
N LEU A 491 29.87 -16.65 55.87
CA LEU A 491 30.14 -15.72 56.99
C LEU A 491 31.46 -14.89 56.88
N CYS A 492 31.38 -13.59 56.53
CA CYS A 492 31.70 -12.41 57.39
C CYS A 492 31.78 -11.05 56.64
N PRO A 493 31.57 -9.89 57.32
CA PRO A 493 31.14 -8.56 56.77
C PRO A 493 32.15 -7.42 57.10
N PRO A 494 31.80 -6.10 57.25
CA PRO A 494 30.94 -5.17 56.50
C PRO A 494 31.68 -3.87 56.04
N GLY A 495 31.03 -3.04 55.22
CA GLY A 495 31.43 -1.65 54.98
C GLY A 495 30.44 -0.83 54.13
N SER A 496 29.51 -0.15 54.82
CA SER A 496 28.81 1.10 54.42
C SER A 496 27.61 1.05 53.45
N CYS A 497 26.42 0.87 54.05
CA CYS A 497 25.20 1.71 54.02
C CYS A 497 25.14 2.93 53.05
N CYS A 498 24.01 3.40 52.52
CA CYS A 498 22.58 3.04 52.58
C CYS A 498 21.76 3.96 51.63
N PHE A 499 20.62 3.44 51.15
CA PHE A 499 19.28 4.05 50.87
C PHE A 499 19.09 5.16 49.81
N HIS A 500 18.19 5.01 48.79
CA HIS A 500 16.71 5.20 48.79
C HIS A 500 16.30 6.67 49.04
N CYS A 501 15.29 7.32 48.45
CA CYS A 501 14.27 7.08 47.43
C CYS A 501 13.52 8.44 47.28
N LEU A 502 12.78 8.63 46.17
CA LEU A 502 11.52 9.39 46.07
C LEU A 502 11.42 10.93 46.33
N HIS A 503 10.62 11.54 45.44
CA HIS A 503 9.78 12.76 45.57
C HIS A 503 10.35 14.18 45.31
N CYS A 504 9.81 14.78 44.23
CA CYS A 504 9.52 16.22 44.00
C CYS A 504 8.66 16.83 45.13
N PRO A 505 8.36 18.16 45.22
CA PRO A 505 8.68 19.31 44.33
C PRO A 505 8.96 20.67 45.08
N HIS A 506 8.95 21.77 44.31
CA HIS A 506 8.73 23.20 44.67
C HIS A 506 9.92 24.12 45.08
N GLU A 507 10.20 25.04 44.14
CA GLU A 507 10.21 26.50 44.26
C GLU A 507 11.14 27.29 45.22
N LEU A 508 11.62 28.39 44.61
CA LEU A 508 11.83 29.74 45.15
C LEU A 508 13.16 30.09 45.86
N GLU A 509 13.97 30.80 45.06
CA GLU A 509 14.41 32.19 45.28
C GLU A 509 15.75 32.54 45.98
N ALA A 510 16.38 33.54 45.35
CA ALA A 510 17.43 34.46 45.80
C ALA A 510 18.84 33.87 46.04
N GLY A 511 19.94 34.44 45.51
CA GLY A 511 20.17 35.74 44.90
C GLY A 511 21.46 36.34 45.47
N CYS A 512 22.33 36.88 44.59
CA CYS A 512 23.35 37.93 44.79
C CYS A 512 24.54 37.66 43.85
N ARG A 513 25.21 38.62 43.21
CA ARG A 513 25.06 40.06 42.88
C ARG A 513 26.39 40.41 42.20
N GLY A 514 26.41 41.27 41.18
CA GLY A 514 27.63 42.02 40.85
C GLY A 514 27.81 42.51 39.41
N GLY A 515 27.52 43.80 39.19
CA GLY A 515 28.07 44.65 38.12
C GLY A 515 27.17 44.81 36.88
N SER A 516 26.27 45.82 36.78
CA SER A 516 26.50 47.24 36.43
C SER A 516 27.19 47.38 35.04
N GLU A 517 26.64 48.01 34.00
CA GLU A 517 25.94 49.31 33.99
C GLU A 517 24.97 49.48 32.78
N THR A 518 23.83 50.11 33.10
CA THR A 518 23.08 51.21 32.42
C THR A 518 22.57 51.04 30.97
N ARG A 519 21.24 50.87 30.78
CA ARG A 519 20.14 51.90 30.67
C ARG A 519 20.13 52.58 29.29
N ARG A 520 19.07 52.56 28.47
CA ARG A 520 17.63 52.89 28.64
C ARG A 520 16.86 52.32 27.41
N ALA A 521 15.73 51.64 27.56
CA ALA A 521 14.34 52.19 27.58
C ALA A 521 13.95 52.86 26.24
N ALA A 522 12.77 52.71 25.65
CA ALA A 522 11.53 51.97 25.90
C ALA A 522 10.67 52.16 24.63
N ALA A 523 9.86 51.15 24.27
CA ALA A 523 8.41 51.24 24.08
C ALA A 523 7.85 51.75 22.73
N ALA A 524 6.63 51.25 22.47
CA ALA A 524 5.65 51.64 21.46
C ALA A 524 5.90 51.08 20.03
N GLU A 525 4.92 50.58 19.27
CA GLU A 525 3.50 50.95 19.31
C GLU A 525 2.61 49.93 18.56
N ARG A 526 1.57 49.48 19.28
CA ARG A 526 0.19 49.09 18.86
C ARG A 526 -0.08 47.86 18.01
#